data_AF-A0AAD5SXC4-F1
#
_entry.id   AF-A0AAD5SXC4-F1
#
_cell.length_a   1.000
_cell.length_b   1.000
_cell.length_c   1.000
_cell.angle_alpha   90.00
_cell.angle_beta   90.00
_cell.angle_gamma   90.00
#
_symmetry.space_group_name_H-M   'P 1'
#
loop_
_entity.id
_entity.type
_entity.pdbx_description
1 polymer ?
#
loop_
_entity_poly.entity_id
_entity_poly.type
_entity_poly.pdbx_seq_one_letter_code
_entity_poly.pdbx_strand_id
1 'polypeptide(L)'
;MYSYRCNSYGVNETLLSIWYAPGNGTIYDAGNNGTLEFEYNFGAPGGRVNFSDLSTHFFLSIYAWQKSAYKTAVALAYNHVTKEEILVGNDWTVTQVGTMLQNILSQIPYPMFVVALEAQTGYLIGTSDGASVLNAAQDGIIKVTESNGVFLLDLCSYINATFPNLLLSDQLNQISRIINATQLPIMFNRQINGAQYAVRLDLAPIVWDEAWLTAQYLNMDSVKQNLNKSSKTTEIVILSIIVVAISVGSLFAYVIARQLNLVSTQINKLKHMRFLEVLEKEKGFQNASFVRELAHLQISLHEMVSIFATTLKTSNSLAQRSQTASIQVKNKPSFHH
;
A
#
# COMPACT_ATOMS: atom_id res chain seq x y z
N MET A 1 21.15 -9.43 -31.83
CA MET A 1 20.40 -9.15 -30.60
C MET A 1 21.35 -9.04 -29.41
N TYR A 2 21.20 -8.02 -28.56
CA TYR A 2 21.94 -7.89 -27.30
C TYR A 2 20.96 -8.20 -26.17
N SER A 3 21.26 -9.19 -25.33
CA SER A 3 20.43 -9.55 -24.17
C SER A 3 21.14 -9.13 -22.90
N TYR A 4 20.43 -8.42 -22.01
CA TYR A 4 20.96 -7.93 -20.75
C TYR A 4 20.26 -8.60 -19.58
N ARG A 5 21.01 -8.84 -18.50
CA ARG A 5 20.45 -9.14 -17.19
C ARG A 5 20.06 -7.83 -16.54
N CYS A 6 18.78 -7.67 -16.23
CA CYS A 6 18.29 -6.54 -15.46
C CYS A 6 18.25 -6.87 -13.96
N ASN A 7 18.45 -5.87 -13.11
CA ASN A 7 18.21 -6.00 -11.68
C ASN A 7 16.73 -5.93 -11.32
N SER A 8 16.42 -6.01 -10.02
CA SER A 8 15.06 -5.92 -9.48
C SER A 8 14.34 -4.59 -9.75
N TYR A 9 15.03 -3.59 -10.29
CA TYR A 9 14.49 -2.29 -10.68
C TYR A 9 14.39 -2.13 -12.21
N GLY A 10 14.70 -3.17 -12.99
CA GLY A 10 14.66 -3.12 -14.45
C GLY A 10 15.86 -2.42 -15.10
N VAL A 11 16.93 -2.15 -14.33
CA VAL A 11 18.16 -1.53 -14.85
C VAL A 11 19.10 -2.60 -15.37
N ASN A 12 19.63 -2.42 -16.58
CA ASN A 12 20.61 -3.32 -17.21
C ASN A 12 21.89 -3.37 -16.36
N GLU A 13 22.24 -4.54 -15.81
CA GLU A 13 23.47 -4.74 -15.03
C GLU A 13 24.59 -5.39 -15.85
N THR A 14 24.27 -6.43 -16.62
CA THR A 14 25.28 -7.23 -17.32
C THR A 14 24.77 -7.70 -18.67
N LEU A 15 25.62 -7.64 -19.70
CA LEU A 15 25.33 -8.24 -21.01
C LEU A 15 25.44 -9.76 -20.88
N LEU A 16 24.34 -10.47 -21.13
CA LEU A 16 24.26 -11.93 -21.05
C LEU A 16 24.74 -12.60 -22.33
N SER A 17 24.31 -12.09 -23.48
CA SER A 17 24.64 -12.66 -24.77
C SER A 17 24.54 -11.63 -25.89
N ILE A 18 25.42 -11.78 -26.87
CA ILE A 18 25.32 -11.12 -28.16
C ILE A 18 25.00 -12.20 -29.17
N TRP A 19 23.77 -12.20 -29.67
CA TRP A 19 23.37 -13.00 -30.82
C TRP A 19 23.64 -12.21 -32.09
N TYR A 20 24.85 -12.36 -32.60
CA TYR A 20 25.33 -11.68 -33.81
C TYR A 20 26.28 -12.62 -34.56
N ALA A 21 25.92 -12.95 -35.79
CA ALA A 21 26.83 -13.55 -36.77
C ALA A 21 27.24 -12.44 -37.76
N PRO A 22 28.50 -11.95 -37.69
CA PRO A 22 28.99 -10.97 -38.65
C PRO A 22 28.95 -11.54 -40.06
N GLY A 23 28.40 -10.76 -40.99
CA GLY A 23 28.51 -11.06 -42.41
C GLY A 23 29.87 -10.68 -42.96
N ASN A 24 30.10 -11.00 -44.23
CA ASN A 24 31.29 -10.58 -44.96
C ASN A 24 31.18 -9.18 -45.57
N GLY A 25 30.11 -8.43 -45.27
CA GLY A 25 29.90 -7.06 -45.75
C GLY A 25 29.38 -6.98 -47.19
N THR A 26 28.92 -8.09 -47.77
CA THR A 26 28.29 -8.12 -49.10
C THR A 26 26.78 -8.30 -48.99
N ILE A 27 26.05 -7.91 -50.03
CA ILE A 27 24.58 -8.02 -50.11
C ILE A 27 24.10 -9.49 -50.03
N TYR A 28 24.97 -10.45 -50.37
CA TYR A 28 24.68 -11.88 -50.36
C TYR A 28 25.02 -12.56 -49.03
N ASP A 29 25.74 -11.87 -48.14
CA ASP A 29 26.16 -12.35 -46.82
C ASP A 29 26.35 -11.15 -45.89
N ALA A 30 25.24 -10.47 -45.62
CA ALA A 30 25.17 -9.27 -44.77
C ALA A 30 25.33 -9.59 -43.28
N GLY A 31 25.42 -10.87 -42.91
CA GLY A 31 25.39 -11.35 -41.54
C GLY A 31 23.97 -11.66 -41.09
N ASN A 32 23.87 -12.40 -39.99
CA ASN A 32 22.60 -12.76 -39.39
C ASN A 32 22.62 -12.37 -37.91
N ASN A 33 21.67 -11.57 -37.47
CA ASN A 33 21.56 -11.15 -36.09
C ASN A 33 20.54 -11.97 -35.28
N GLY A 34 20.09 -13.13 -35.82
CA GLY A 34 19.15 -14.07 -35.20
C GLY A 34 17.73 -13.53 -35.02
N THR A 35 17.49 -12.33 -35.54
CA THR A 35 16.32 -11.49 -35.25
C THR A 35 15.01 -12.00 -35.83
N LEU A 36 15.10 -12.76 -36.93
CA LEU A 36 13.94 -13.25 -37.68
C LEU A 36 13.45 -14.60 -37.17
N GLU A 37 14.22 -15.25 -36.30
CA GLU A 37 13.84 -16.48 -35.62
C GLU A 37 12.84 -16.20 -34.49
N PHE A 38 12.81 -14.96 -33.96
CA PHE A 38 11.89 -14.51 -32.90
C PHE A 38 10.68 -13.70 -33.42
N GLU A 39 10.30 -13.92 -34.69
CA GLU A 39 8.98 -13.65 -35.26
C GLU A 39 8.54 -12.21 -35.58
N TYR A 40 9.17 -11.62 -36.59
CA TYR A 40 8.42 -10.88 -37.62
C TYR A 40 8.10 -11.88 -38.76
N ASN A 41 6.86 -12.40 -38.84
CA ASN A 41 6.37 -13.53 -39.69
C ASN A 41 6.77 -14.97 -39.28
N PHE A 42 6.13 -15.53 -38.24
CA PHE A 42 6.01 -16.98 -38.02
C PHE A 42 7.29 -17.85 -38.14
N GLY A 43 8.45 -17.35 -37.69
CA GLY A 43 9.64 -18.17 -37.47
C GLY A 43 10.35 -18.51 -38.77
N ALA A 44 10.11 -17.73 -39.83
CA ALA A 44 10.80 -17.90 -41.10
C ALA A 44 12.13 -17.13 -41.09
N PRO A 45 13.29 -17.81 -40.96
CA PRO A 45 14.58 -17.15 -41.16
C PRO A 45 14.62 -16.50 -42.56
N GLY A 46 14.89 -15.19 -42.60
CA GLY A 46 14.95 -14.41 -43.85
C GLY A 46 13.76 -13.49 -44.16
N GLY A 47 12.81 -13.32 -43.24
CA GLY A 47 11.82 -12.23 -43.31
C GLY A 47 12.49 -10.86 -43.48
N ARG A 48 12.05 -10.06 -44.46
CA ARG A 48 12.57 -8.69 -44.63
C ARG A 48 11.81 -7.74 -43.72
N VAL A 49 12.52 -7.07 -42.81
CA VAL A 49 11.98 -5.97 -42.03
C VAL A 49 11.90 -4.72 -42.91
N ASN A 50 10.74 -4.07 -42.96
CA ASN A 50 10.57 -2.84 -43.71
C ASN A 50 10.97 -1.62 -42.86
N PHE A 51 12.23 -1.20 -42.93
CA PHE A 51 12.73 -0.02 -42.21
C PHE A 51 12.10 1.32 -42.65
N SER A 52 11.33 1.31 -43.73
CA SER A 52 10.60 2.47 -44.27
C SER A 52 9.23 2.69 -43.62
N ASP A 53 8.73 1.71 -42.87
CA ASP A 53 7.40 1.75 -42.27
C ASP A 53 7.48 2.11 -40.78
N LEU A 54 7.07 3.35 -40.48
CA LEU A 54 7.05 3.94 -39.13
C LEU A 54 6.20 3.16 -38.12
N SER A 55 5.29 2.29 -38.59
CA SER A 55 4.43 1.47 -37.74
C SER A 55 5.02 0.12 -37.35
N THR A 56 6.09 -0.32 -38.03
CA THR A 56 6.69 -1.66 -37.84
C THR A 56 7.89 -1.68 -36.91
N HIS A 57 8.18 -0.56 -36.24
CA HIS A 57 9.41 -0.36 -35.48
C HIS A 57 9.53 -1.18 -34.20
N PHE A 58 8.53 -1.97 -33.80
CA PHE A 58 8.60 -2.76 -32.59
C PHE A 58 7.84 -4.08 -32.67
N PHE A 59 8.33 -5.07 -31.93
CA PHE A 59 7.70 -6.36 -31.72
C PHE A 59 7.70 -6.67 -30.22
N LEU A 60 6.56 -7.12 -29.72
CA LEU A 60 6.37 -7.53 -28.34
C LEU A 60 5.81 -8.94 -28.34
N SER A 61 6.45 -9.86 -27.62
CA SER A 61 5.97 -11.23 -27.50
C SER A 61 6.25 -11.79 -26.12
N ILE A 62 5.29 -12.56 -25.61
CA ILE A 62 5.43 -13.30 -24.38
C ILE A 62 5.57 -14.78 -24.69
N TYR A 63 6.59 -15.42 -24.14
CA TYR A 63 6.86 -16.84 -24.36
C TYR A 63 7.50 -17.50 -23.14
N ALA A 64 7.46 -18.83 -23.14
CA ALA A 64 8.16 -19.65 -22.15
C ALA A 64 9.45 -20.18 -22.78
N TRP A 65 10.57 -20.05 -22.07
CA TRP A 65 11.86 -20.61 -22.46
C TRP A 65 12.62 -21.05 -21.22
N GLN A 66 13.32 -22.19 -21.28
CA GLN A 66 14.12 -22.71 -20.15
C GLN A 66 13.39 -22.63 -18.78
N LYS A 67 12.10 -22.99 -18.75
CA LYS A 67 11.27 -23.00 -17.53
C LYS A 67 11.04 -21.62 -16.90
N SER A 68 11.18 -20.55 -17.67
CA SER A 68 10.87 -19.19 -17.27
C SER A 68 9.99 -18.52 -18.33
N ALA A 69 9.08 -17.66 -17.88
CA ALA A 69 8.29 -16.82 -18.78
C ALA A 69 9.03 -15.50 -19.03
N TYR A 70 9.11 -15.12 -20.30
CA TYR A 70 9.77 -13.91 -20.77
C TYR A 70 8.78 -13.06 -21.57
N LYS A 71 8.90 -11.74 -21.41
CA LYS A 71 8.32 -10.76 -22.32
C LYS A 71 9.48 -10.09 -23.05
N THR A 72 9.53 -10.27 -24.35
CA THR A 72 10.55 -9.68 -25.21
C THR A 72 9.97 -8.45 -25.87
N ALA A 73 10.73 -7.35 -25.80
CA ALA A 73 10.48 -6.11 -26.50
C ALA A 73 11.64 -5.87 -27.46
N VAL A 74 11.34 -5.84 -28.76
CA VAL A 74 12.32 -5.58 -29.81
C VAL A 74 11.92 -4.31 -30.51
N ALA A 75 12.87 -3.42 -30.72
CA ALA A 75 12.72 -2.19 -31.47
C ALA A 75 13.75 -2.11 -32.60
N LEU A 76 13.35 -1.48 -33.69
CA LEU A 76 14.19 -1.20 -34.86
C LEU A 76 14.63 0.25 -34.80
N ALA A 77 15.94 0.46 -34.86
CA ALA A 77 16.56 1.77 -34.93
C ALA A 77 17.26 1.90 -36.29
N TYR A 78 16.96 3.00 -37.00
CA TYR A 78 17.59 3.31 -38.27
C TYR A 78 18.37 4.62 -38.15
N ASN A 79 19.65 4.58 -38.46
CA ASN A 79 20.47 5.78 -38.52
C ASN A 79 20.32 6.42 -39.91
N HIS A 80 19.59 7.53 -40.00
CA HIS A 80 19.35 8.20 -41.27
C HIS A 80 20.60 8.78 -41.95
N VAL A 81 21.69 8.99 -41.19
CA VAL A 81 22.97 9.55 -41.66
C VAL A 81 23.91 8.46 -42.15
N THR A 82 24.18 7.44 -41.32
CA THR A 82 25.09 6.34 -41.66
C THR A 82 24.41 5.22 -42.45
N LYS A 83 23.07 5.25 -42.56
CA LYS A 83 22.24 4.20 -43.14
C LYS A 83 22.31 2.86 -42.39
N GLU A 84 22.83 2.88 -41.17
CA GLU A 84 22.92 1.69 -40.32
C GLU A 84 21.54 1.29 -39.80
N GLU A 85 21.26 0.00 -39.88
CA GLU A 85 20.06 -0.65 -39.36
C GLU A 85 20.44 -1.43 -38.11
N ILE A 86 19.89 -1.04 -36.96
CA ILE A 86 20.18 -1.63 -35.67
C ILE A 86 18.90 -2.19 -35.09
N LEU A 87 18.96 -3.40 -34.56
CA LEU A 87 17.92 -3.98 -33.75
C LEU A 87 18.31 -3.90 -32.28
N VAL A 88 17.45 -3.33 -31.46
CA VAL A 88 17.61 -3.30 -30.00
C VAL A 88 16.50 -4.13 -29.38
N GLY A 89 16.88 -5.16 -28.62
CA GLY A 89 15.94 -6.03 -27.92
C GLY A 89 16.19 -6.02 -26.42
N ASN A 90 15.15 -6.28 -25.64
CA ASN A 90 15.27 -6.59 -24.22
C ASN A 90 14.28 -7.71 -23.88
N ASP A 91 14.74 -8.66 -23.08
CA ASP A 91 13.93 -9.74 -22.53
C ASP A 91 13.72 -9.51 -21.04
N TRP A 92 12.46 -9.42 -20.62
CA TRP A 92 12.08 -9.27 -19.23
C TRP A 92 11.49 -10.57 -18.71
N THR A 93 12.06 -11.09 -17.61
CA THR A 93 11.43 -12.19 -16.88
C THR A 93 10.15 -11.72 -16.21
N VAL A 94 9.00 -12.26 -16.60
CA VAL A 94 7.71 -11.86 -16.00
C VAL A 94 7.45 -12.53 -14.65
N THR A 95 8.24 -13.55 -14.30
CA THR A 95 8.18 -14.23 -13.00
C THR A 95 8.36 -13.28 -11.81
N GLN A 96 9.08 -12.18 -12.00
CA GLN A 96 9.26 -11.15 -10.96
C GLN A 96 7.96 -10.42 -10.62
N VAL A 97 7.01 -10.33 -11.55
CA VAL A 97 5.73 -9.63 -11.34
C VAL A 97 4.93 -10.30 -10.24
N GLY A 98 4.85 -11.64 -10.22
CA GLY A 98 4.19 -12.39 -9.15
C GLY A 98 4.80 -12.11 -7.77
N THR A 99 6.13 -12.11 -7.68
CA THR A 99 6.84 -11.78 -6.43
C THR A 99 6.59 -10.34 -5.98
N MET A 100 6.58 -9.38 -6.91
CA MET A 100 6.26 -7.98 -6.60
C MET A 100 4.82 -7.85 -6.08
N LEU A 101 3.86 -8.52 -6.71
CA LEU A 101 2.47 -8.53 -6.26
C LEU A 101 2.33 -9.11 -4.85
N GLN A 102 2.98 -10.24 -4.57
CA GLN A 102 3.01 -10.84 -3.23
C GLN A 102 3.60 -9.89 -2.19
N ASN A 103 4.73 -9.26 -2.51
CA ASN A 103 5.39 -8.32 -1.60
C ASN A 103 4.48 -7.12 -1.29
N ILE A 104 3.82 -6.55 -2.30
CA ILE A 104 2.86 -5.46 -2.10
C ILE A 104 1.68 -5.93 -1.24
N LEU A 105 1.09 -7.08 -1.54
CA LEU A 105 -0.06 -7.58 -0.80
C LEU A 105 0.26 -7.93 0.66
N SER A 106 1.48 -8.39 0.96
CA SER A 106 1.91 -8.65 2.34
C SER A 106 1.93 -7.40 3.23
N GLN A 107 1.98 -6.20 2.63
CA GLN A 107 1.92 -4.93 3.36
C GLN A 107 0.49 -4.43 3.57
N ILE A 108 -0.48 -4.99 2.84
CA ILE A 108 -1.88 -4.60 2.93
C ILE A 108 -2.57 -5.49 3.98
N PRO A 109 -3.20 -4.90 5.01
CA PRO A 109 -3.78 -5.66 6.13
C PRO A 109 -5.09 -6.40 5.78
N TYR A 110 -5.54 -6.31 4.52
CA TYR A 110 -6.80 -6.88 4.07
C TYR A 110 -6.53 -8.01 3.07
N PRO A 111 -7.20 -9.17 3.21
CA PRO A 111 -7.08 -10.25 2.24
C PRO A 111 -7.49 -9.76 0.84
N MET A 112 -6.52 -9.77 -0.06
CA MET A 112 -6.68 -9.38 -1.45
C MET A 112 -6.07 -10.46 -2.34
N PHE A 113 -6.65 -10.64 -3.53
CA PHE A 113 -6.05 -11.40 -4.61
C PHE A 113 -5.86 -10.48 -5.81
N VAL A 114 -4.69 -10.52 -6.43
CA VAL A 114 -4.37 -9.72 -7.62
C VAL A 114 -3.77 -10.62 -8.69
N VAL A 115 -4.26 -10.48 -9.91
CA VAL A 115 -3.68 -11.10 -11.10
C VAL A 115 -3.39 -10.04 -12.15
N ALA A 116 -2.27 -10.20 -12.85
CA ALA A 116 -1.95 -9.50 -14.07
C ALA A 116 -1.99 -10.47 -15.26
N LEU A 117 -2.66 -10.07 -16.33
CA LEU A 117 -2.78 -10.83 -17.57
C LEU A 117 -2.53 -9.94 -18.78
N GLU A 118 -2.00 -10.52 -19.85
CA GLU A 118 -1.80 -9.82 -21.11
C GLU A 118 -3.16 -9.52 -21.75
N ALA A 119 -3.45 -8.24 -22.01
CA ALA A 119 -4.77 -7.81 -22.47
C ALA A 119 -5.15 -8.33 -23.86
N GLN A 120 -4.20 -8.76 -24.69
CA GLN A 120 -4.47 -9.22 -26.05
C GLN A 120 -4.67 -10.74 -26.12
N THR A 121 -3.90 -11.52 -25.35
CA THR A 121 -3.88 -12.99 -25.46
C THR A 121 -4.56 -13.68 -24.29
N GLY A 122 -4.66 -13.01 -23.14
CA GLY A 122 -5.12 -13.60 -21.88
C GLY A 122 -4.08 -14.48 -21.19
N TYR A 123 -2.80 -14.43 -21.59
CA TYR A 123 -1.72 -15.10 -20.87
C TYR A 123 -1.52 -14.53 -19.48
N LEU A 124 -1.31 -15.40 -18.49
CA LEU A 124 -1.01 -14.99 -17.13
C LEU A 124 0.41 -14.42 -17.06
N ILE A 125 0.53 -13.20 -16.54
CA ILE A 125 1.82 -12.53 -16.30
C ILE A 125 2.30 -12.79 -14.88
N GLY A 126 1.37 -12.78 -13.93
CA GLY A 126 1.67 -13.00 -12.53
C GLY A 126 0.41 -13.06 -11.68
N THR A 127 0.45 -13.86 -10.62
CA THR A 127 -0.63 -13.97 -9.64
C THR A 127 -0.08 -13.74 -8.25
N SER A 128 -0.89 -13.17 -7.37
CA SER A 128 -0.48 -12.87 -6.00
C SER A 128 -0.52 -14.08 -5.07
N ASP A 129 -1.14 -15.18 -5.46
CA ASP A 129 -1.15 -16.45 -4.72
C ASP A 129 0.12 -17.29 -4.96
N GLY A 130 0.99 -16.86 -5.88
CA GLY A 130 2.20 -17.59 -6.23
C GLY A 130 1.97 -18.80 -7.12
N ALA A 131 0.78 -18.92 -7.73
CA ALA A 131 0.55 -19.92 -8.75
C ALA A 131 1.55 -19.75 -9.91
N SER A 132 1.97 -20.88 -10.47
CA SER A 132 2.83 -20.88 -11.65
C SER A 132 2.10 -20.21 -12.81
N VAL A 133 2.78 -19.30 -13.51
CA VAL A 133 2.33 -18.75 -14.79
C VAL A 133 2.63 -19.69 -15.97
N LEU A 134 3.49 -20.69 -15.74
CA LEU A 134 3.86 -21.70 -16.72
C LEU A 134 3.00 -22.95 -16.57
N ASN A 135 2.72 -23.61 -17.69
CA ASN A 135 2.02 -24.89 -17.75
C ASN A 135 2.83 -26.00 -17.06
N ALA A 136 2.22 -27.18 -16.89
CA ALA A 136 2.87 -28.31 -16.22
C ALA A 136 4.16 -28.79 -16.94
N ALA A 137 4.23 -28.64 -18.27
CA ALA A 137 5.40 -28.98 -19.07
C ALA A 137 6.50 -27.91 -19.04
N GLN A 138 6.22 -26.73 -18.48
CA GLN A 138 7.11 -25.57 -18.38
C GLN A 138 7.60 -25.02 -19.74
N ASP A 139 6.85 -25.30 -20.80
CA ASP A 139 7.14 -24.93 -22.19
C ASP A 139 6.11 -23.94 -22.78
N GLY A 140 5.08 -23.59 -22.01
CA GLY A 140 4.05 -22.64 -22.39
C GLY A 140 3.54 -21.81 -21.21
N ILE A 141 2.97 -20.65 -21.52
CA ILE A 141 2.34 -19.76 -20.52
C ILE A 141 0.86 -20.12 -20.42
N ILE A 142 0.37 -20.26 -19.19
CA ILE A 142 -1.03 -20.58 -18.91
C ILE A 142 -1.91 -19.40 -19.32
N LYS A 143 -2.97 -19.67 -20.07
CA LYS A 143 -4.04 -18.68 -20.31
C LYS A 143 -4.97 -18.61 -19.11
N VAL A 144 -5.59 -17.46 -18.90
CA VAL A 144 -6.55 -17.27 -17.79
C VAL A 144 -7.68 -18.31 -17.80
N THR A 145 -8.10 -18.78 -18.99
CA THR A 145 -9.11 -19.84 -19.18
C THR A 145 -8.65 -21.24 -18.82
N GLU A 146 -7.34 -21.47 -18.77
CA GLU A 146 -6.73 -22.77 -18.46
C GLU A 146 -6.37 -22.88 -16.96
N SER A 147 -6.57 -21.80 -16.20
CA SER A 147 -6.25 -21.79 -14.78
C SER A 147 -7.37 -22.39 -13.94
N ASN A 148 -6.99 -23.18 -12.93
CA ASN A 148 -7.89 -23.78 -11.95
C ASN A 148 -8.11 -22.89 -10.70
N GLY A 149 -7.56 -21.67 -10.68
CA GLY A 149 -7.72 -20.76 -9.55
C GLY A 149 -9.15 -20.25 -9.44
N VAL A 150 -9.75 -20.29 -8.23
CA VAL A 150 -11.15 -19.88 -8.00
C VAL A 150 -11.43 -18.45 -8.49
N PHE A 151 -10.51 -17.52 -8.24
CA PHE A 151 -10.65 -16.13 -8.70
C PHE A 151 -10.52 -15.99 -10.22
N LEU A 152 -9.66 -16.80 -10.86
CA LEU A 152 -9.46 -16.77 -12.31
C LEU A 152 -10.64 -17.40 -13.05
N LEU A 153 -11.24 -18.44 -12.48
CA LEU A 153 -12.50 -19.01 -12.97
C LEU A 153 -13.66 -18.02 -12.84
N ASP A 154 -13.77 -17.30 -11.72
CA ASP A 154 -14.77 -16.24 -11.55
C ASP A 154 -14.56 -15.10 -12.57
N LEU A 155 -13.30 -14.68 -12.78
CA LEU A 155 -12.96 -13.66 -13.77
C LEU A 155 -13.37 -14.10 -15.17
N CYS A 156 -13.00 -15.31 -15.58
CA CYS A 156 -13.40 -15.88 -16.87
C CYS A 156 -14.92 -15.94 -17.01
N SER A 157 -15.63 -16.35 -15.96
CA SER A 157 -17.10 -16.39 -15.95
C SER A 157 -17.71 -15.00 -16.14
N TYR A 158 -17.17 -13.99 -15.45
CA TYR A 158 -17.60 -12.59 -15.60
C TYR A 158 -17.36 -12.06 -17.02
N ILE A 159 -16.17 -12.30 -17.58
CA ILE A 159 -15.81 -11.84 -18.92
C ILE A 159 -16.73 -12.49 -19.96
N ASN A 160 -16.95 -13.80 -19.88
CA ASN A 160 -17.86 -14.52 -20.78
C ASN A 160 -19.31 -14.05 -20.67
N ALA A 161 -19.78 -13.75 -19.45
CA ALA A 161 -21.14 -13.25 -19.24
C ALA A 161 -21.32 -11.83 -19.78
N THR A 162 -20.28 -10.99 -19.70
CA THR A 162 -20.32 -9.59 -20.13
C THR A 162 -20.21 -9.48 -21.66
N PHE A 163 -19.39 -10.32 -22.28
CA PHE A 163 -19.11 -10.31 -23.72
C PHE A 163 -19.36 -11.70 -24.34
N PRO A 164 -20.62 -12.15 -24.39
CA PRO A 164 -20.93 -13.48 -24.89
C PRO A 164 -20.58 -13.64 -26.37
N ASN A 165 -20.22 -14.85 -26.77
CA ASN A 165 -19.93 -15.25 -28.16
C ASN A 165 -18.70 -14.58 -28.82
N LEU A 166 -17.87 -13.89 -28.05
CA LEU A 166 -16.58 -13.38 -28.52
C LEU A 166 -15.44 -14.32 -28.10
N LEU A 167 -14.37 -14.34 -28.90
CA LEU A 167 -13.13 -15.00 -28.51
C LEU A 167 -12.50 -14.23 -27.34
N LEU A 168 -11.75 -14.92 -26.46
CA LEU A 168 -11.14 -14.31 -25.29
C LEU A 168 -10.33 -13.04 -25.61
N SER A 169 -9.53 -13.08 -26.69
CA SER A 169 -8.77 -11.91 -27.15
C SER A 169 -9.66 -10.71 -27.46
N ASP A 170 -10.79 -10.94 -28.12
CA ASP A 170 -11.75 -9.90 -28.45
C ASP A 170 -12.46 -9.38 -27.19
N GLN A 171 -12.82 -10.26 -26.26
CA GLN A 171 -13.42 -9.88 -24.98
C GLN A 171 -12.49 -8.97 -24.17
N LEU A 172 -11.21 -9.35 -24.05
CA LEU A 172 -10.21 -8.58 -23.33
C LEU A 172 -9.89 -7.24 -24.03
N ASN A 173 -9.88 -7.23 -25.37
CA ASN A 173 -9.75 -6.00 -26.14
C ASN A 173 -10.94 -5.05 -25.92
N GLN A 174 -12.17 -5.56 -25.80
CA GLN A 174 -13.34 -4.74 -25.47
C GLN A 174 -13.26 -4.15 -24.07
N ILE A 175 -12.84 -4.95 -23.08
CA ILE A 175 -12.58 -4.45 -21.72
C ILE A 175 -11.54 -3.32 -21.75
N SER A 176 -10.46 -3.54 -22.48
CA SER A 176 -9.37 -2.56 -22.58
C SER A 176 -9.84 -1.26 -23.24
N ARG A 177 -10.64 -1.36 -24.30
CA ARG A 177 -11.27 -0.20 -24.96
C ARG A 177 -12.19 0.56 -24.03
N ILE A 178 -12.99 -0.12 -23.22
CA ILE A 178 -13.89 0.53 -22.26
C ILE A 178 -13.08 1.30 -21.23
N ILE A 179 -12.06 0.68 -20.62
CA ILE A 179 -11.20 1.33 -19.62
C ILE A 179 -10.49 2.55 -20.22
N ASN A 180 -9.93 2.40 -21.43
CA ASN A 180 -9.25 3.51 -22.11
C ASN A 180 -10.22 4.65 -22.49
N ALA A 181 -11.45 4.33 -22.89
CA ALA A 181 -12.45 5.33 -23.26
C ALA A 181 -13.01 6.08 -22.05
N THR A 182 -13.22 5.40 -20.93
CA THR A 182 -13.74 6.03 -19.70
C THR A 182 -12.65 6.65 -18.84
N GLN A 183 -11.39 6.25 -19.04
CA GLN A 183 -10.26 6.55 -18.16
C GLN A 183 -10.50 6.15 -16.70
N LEU A 184 -11.39 5.18 -16.48
CA LEU A 184 -11.81 4.73 -15.16
C LEU A 184 -11.76 3.20 -15.11
N PRO A 185 -11.31 2.62 -13.98
CA PRO A 185 -11.32 1.18 -13.79
C PRO A 185 -12.76 0.67 -13.71
N ILE A 186 -12.99 -0.55 -14.21
CA ILE A 186 -14.29 -1.21 -14.09
C ILE A 186 -14.38 -1.81 -12.68
N MET A 187 -15.41 -1.42 -11.93
CA MET A 187 -15.64 -1.91 -10.57
C MET A 187 -16.98 -2.64 -10.47
N PHE A 188 -16.98 -3.81 -9.83
CA PHE A 188 -18.19 -4.59 -9.59
C PHE A 188 -18.03 -5.50 -8.37
N ASN A 189 -19.15 -5.98 -7.84
CA ASN A 189 -19.15 -6.89 -6.69
C ASN A 189 -19.38 -8.33 -7.13
N ARG A 190 -18.71 -9.27 -6.47
CA ARG A 190 -18.82 -10.71 -6.70
C ARG A 190 -19.00 -11.45 -5.39
N GLN A 191 -19.66 -12.61 -5.45
CA GLN A 191 -19.73 -13.54 -4.33
C GLN A 191 -18.95 -14.80 -4.69
N ILE A 192 -17.89 -15.08 -3.94
CA ILE A 192 -16.99 -16.20 -4.20
C ILE A 192 -16.88 -17.00 -2.91
N ASN A 193 -17.20 -18.30 -2.97
CA ASN A 193 -17.20 -19.21 -1.80
C ASN A 193 -17.95 -18.65 -0.58
N GLY A 194 -19.06 -17.94 -0.82
CA GLY A 194 -19.91 -17.37 0.24
C GLY A 194 -19.44 -16.01 0.79
N ALA A 195 -18.24 -15.54 0.47
CA ALA A 195 -17.75 -14.22 0.86
C ALA A 195 -17.97 -13.17 -0.24
N GLN A 196 -18.18 -11.91 0.17
CA GLN A 196 -18.32 -10.79 -0.76
C GLN A 196 -16.98 -10.18 -1.12
N TYR A 197 -16.73 -10.03 -2.42
CA TYR A 197 -15.54 -9.42 -2.98
C TYR A 197 -15.89 -8.19 -3.80
N ALA A 198 -15.17 -7.09 -3.58
CA ALA A 198 -15.14 -5.97 -4.49
C ALA A 198 -14.04 -6.22 -5.52
N VAL A 199 -14.41 -6.20 -6.80
CA VAL A 199 -13.52 -6.47 -7.93
C VAL A 199 -13.24 -5.17 -8.67
N ARG A 200 -11.97 -4.92 -8.97
CA ARG A 200 -11.50 -3.82 -9.81
C ARG A 200 -10.71 -4.39 -10.98
N LEU A 201 -11.14 -4.08 -12.19
CA LEU A 201 -10.38 -4.30 -13.42
C LEU A 201 -9.76 -2.98 -13.86
N ASP A 202 -8.47 -3.01 -14.14
CA ASP A 202 -7.71 -1.83 -14.53
C ASP A 202 -6.63 -2.18 -15.56
N LEU A 203 -6.23 -1.20 -16.35
CA LEU A 203 -5.12 -1.34 -17.30
C LEU A 203 -3.85 -0.73 -16.72
N ALA A 204 -2.80 -1.53 -16.65
CA ALA A 204 -1.45 -1.06 -16.43
C ALA A 204 -0.79 -0.87 -17.81
N PRO A 205 -0.59 0.38 -18.28
CA PRO A 205 0.09 0.62 -19.54
C PRO A 205 1.54 0.17 -19.45
N ILE A 206 2.02 -0.45 -20.52
CA ILE A 206 3.41 -0.81 -20.74
C ILE A 206 3.92 0.08 -21.87
N VAL A 207 5.23 0.09 -22.03
CA VAL A 207 5.89 0.74 -23.16
C VAL A 207 5.31 0.21 -24.48
N TRP A 208 5.13 1.09 -25.47
CA TRP A 208 4.73 0.77 -26.85
C TRP A 208 3.29 0.23 -27.04
N ASP A 209 2.32 0.87 -26.36
CA ASP A 209 0.86 0.68 -26.59
C ASP A 209 0.30 -0.71 -26.21
N GLU A 210 1.11 -1.54 -25.54
CA GLU A 210 0.61 -2.71 -24.84
C GLU A 210 0.16 -2.37 -23.42
N ALA A 211 -0.81 -3.12 -22.91
CA ALA A 211 -1.28 -3.00 -21.54
C ALA A 211 -1.45 -4.38 -20.91
N TRP A 212 -1.12 -4.47 -19.61
CA TRP A 212 -1.59 -5.58 -18.79
C TRP A 212 -2.96 -5.23 -18.23
N LEU A 213 -3.89 -6.16 -18.35
CA LEU A 213 -5.13 -6.11 -17.58
C LEU A 213 -4.83 -6.65 -16.18
N THR A 214 -5.19 -5.87 -15.17
CA THR A 214 -5.08 -6.28 -13.77
C THR A 214 -6.47 -6.49 -13.19
N ALA A 215 -6.65 -7.61 -12.50
CA ALA A 215 -7.87 -7.87 -11.75
C ALA A 215 -7.55 -7.99 -10.27
N GLN A 216 -8.19 -7.14 -9.47
CA GLN A 216 -7.97 -7.04 -8.02
C GLN A 216 -9.26 -7.42 -7.30
N TYR A 217 -9.18 -8.39 -6.39
CA TYR A 217 -10.28 -8.91 -5.60
C TYR A 217 -10.02 -8.58 -4.13
N LEU A 218 -10.85 -7.70 -3.55
CA LEU A 218 -10.76 -7.32 -2.14
C LEU A 218 -11.89 -7.98 -1.34
N ASN A 219 -11.57 -8.73 -0.29
CA ASN A 219 -12.58 -9.34 0.58
C ASN A 219 -13.26 -8.26 1.45
N MET A 220 -14.51 -7.94 1.13
CA MET A 220 -15.27 -6.89 1.81
C MET A 220 -15.72 -7.29 3.21
N ASP A 221 -15.93 -8.59 3.46
CA ASP A 221 -16.34 -9.08 4.77
C ASP A 221 -15.19 -8.98 5.77
N SER A 222 -13.97 -9.31 5.35
CA SER A 222 -12.75 -9.12 6.15
C SER A 222 -12.50 -7.64 6.44
N VAL A 223 -12.72 -6.75 5.47
CA VAL A 223 -12.62 -5.29 5.67
C VAL A 223 -13.62 -4.84 6.73
N LYS A 224 -14.90 -5.24 6.64
CA LYS A 224 -15.94 -4.90 7.62
C LYS A 224 -15.61 -5.44 9.02
N GLN A 225 -15.12 -6.67 9.12
CA GLN A 225 -14.72 -7.26 10.40
C GLN A 225 -13.57 -6.49 11.06
N ASN A 226 -12.54 -6.12 10.29
CA ASN A 226 -11.42 -5.34 10.78
C ASN A 226 -11.84 -3.92 11.19
N LEU A 227 -12.71 -3.27 10.42
CA LEU A 227 -13.29 -1.98 10.78
C LEU A 227 -14.09 -2.07 12.07
N ASN A 228 -14.92 -3.10 12.22
CA ASN A 228 -15.70 -3.32 13.44
C ASN A 228 -14.82 -3.63 14.65
N LYS A 229 -13.74 -4.40 14.48
CA LYS A 229 -12.78 -4.72 15.55
C LYS A 229 -12.01 -3.46 15.99
N SER A 230 -11.57 -2.64 15.03
CA SER A 230 -10.89 -1.37 15.31
C SER A 230 -11.82 -0.38 16.02
N SER A 231 -13.07 -0.27 15.55
CA SER A 231 -14.10 0.55 16.18
C SER A 231 -14.38 0.12 17.63
N LYS A 232 -14.60 -1.19 17.87
CA LYS A 232 -14.79 -1.72 19.23
C LYS A 232 -13.59 -1.50 20.14
N THR A 233 -12.38 -1.63 19.63
CA THR A 233 -11.16 -1.39 20.42
C THR A 233 -11.07 0.08 20.82
N THR A 234 -11.38 0.99 19.90
CA THR A 234 -11.40 2.44 20.17
C THR A 234 -12.47 2.79 21.21
N GLU A 235 -13.66 2.21 21.10
CA GLU A 235 -14.76 2.38 22.06
C GLU A 235 -14.36 1.93 23.47
N ILE A 236 -13.73 0.75 23.61
CA ILE A 236 -13.25 0.23 24.89
C ILE A 236 -12.17 1.14 25.49
N VAL A 237 -11.24 1.64 24.68
CA VAL A 237 -10.19 2.55 25.15
C VAL A 237 -10.80 3.86 25.68
N ILE A 238 -11.73 4.46 24.94
CA ILE A 238 -12.41 5.69 25.39
C ILE A 238 -13.19 5.45 26.69
N LEU A 239 -13.94 4.34 26.77
CA LEU A 239 -14.68 3.98 27.98
C LEU A 239 -13.73 3.79 29.18
N SER A 240 -12.59 3.13 28.97
CA SER A 240 -11.59 2.91 30.02
C SER A 240 -11.03 4.21 30.58
N ILE A 241 -10.77 5.20 29.71
CA ILE A 241 -10.30 6.54 30.12
C ILE A 241 -11.36 7.26 30.96
N ILE A 242 -12.63 7.20 30.55
CA ILE A 242 -13.74 7.83 31.29
C ILE A 242 -13.90 7.21 32.67
N VAL A 243 -13.87 5.87 32.77
CA VAL A 243 -14.01 5.16 34.06
C VAL A 243 -12.86 5.50 35.00
N VAL A 244 -11.62 5.56 34.49
CA VAL A 244 -10.46 5.95 35.30
C VAL A 244 -10.57 7.40 35.75
N ALA A 245 -10.98 8.32 34.86
CA ALA A 245 -11.15 9.74 35.20
C ALA A 245 -12.22 9.96 36.29
N ILE A 246 -13.38 9.29 36.19
CA ILE A 246 -14.43 9.37 37.21
C ILE A 246 -13.97 8.79 38.54
N SER A 247 -13.25 7.67 38.52
CA SER A 247 -12.73 7.01 39.71
C SER A 247 -11.72 7.90 40.45
N VAL A 248 -10.77 8.48 39.72
CA VAL A 248 -9.77 9.42 40.27
C VAL A 248 -10.46 10.69 40.79
N GLY A 249 -11.42 11.26 40.04
CA GLY A 249 -12.17 12.45 40.45
C GLY A 249 -12.98 12.21 41.73
N SER A 250 -13.60 11.04 41.85
CA SER A 250 -14.38 10.65 43.03
C SER A 250 -13.48 10.41 44.25
N LEU A 251 -12.31 9.80 44.05
CA LEU A 251 -11.32 9.62 45.11
C LEU A 251 -10.81 10.98 45.62
N PHE A 252 -10.54 11.91 44.71
CA PHE A 252 -10.11 13.26 45.04
C PHE A 252 -11.19 14.04 45.79
N ALA A 253 -12.44 13.99 45.32
CA ALA A 253 -13.58 14.62 45.99
C ALA A 253 -13.80 14.05 47.41
N TYR A 254 -13.63 12.73 47.58
CA TYR A 254 -13.72 12.08 48.89
C TYR A 254 -12.62 12.57 49.85
N VAL A 255 -11.37 12.70 49.37
CA VAL A 255 -10.26 13.21 50.19
C VAL A 255 -10.53 14.65 50.63
N ILE A 256 -11.00 15.52 49.74
CA ILE A 256 -11.37 16.90 50.08
C ILE A 256 -12.53 16.92 51.08
N ALA A 257 -13.59 16.15 50.84
CA ALA A 257 -14.73 16.07 51.75
C ALA A 257 -14.31 15.62 53.15
N ARG A 258 -13.36 14.67 53.25
CA ARG A 258 -12.80 14.22 54.53
C ARG A 258 -12.01 15.34 55.22
N GLN A 259 -11.18 16.08 54.50
CA GLN A 259 -10.44 17.21 55.07
C GLN A 259 -11.39 18.33 55.53
N LEU A 260 -12.40 18.68 54.72
CA LEU A 260 -13.41 19.67 55.09
C LEU A 260 -14.24 19.24 56.30
N ASN A 261 -14.57 17.95 56.42
CA ASN A 261 -15.31 17.43 57.57
C ASN A 261 -14.48 17.48 58.86
N LEU A 262 -13.18 17.17 58.79
CA LEU A 262 -12.26 17.36 59.92
C LEU A 262 -12.18 18.83 60.33
N VAL A 263 -12.07 19.75 59.37
CA VAL A 263 -12.07 21.20 59.61
C VAL A 263 -13.39 21.65 60.23
N SER A 264 -14.54 21.21 59.73
CA SER A 264 -15.87 21.52 60.27
C SER A 264 -16.03 21.03 61.72
N THR A 265 -15.56 19.81 62.00
CA THR A 265 -15.61 19.22 63.34
C THR A 265 -14.74 19.99 64.32
N GLN A 266 -13.55 20.45 63.89
CA GLN A 266 -12.68 21.31 64.69
C GLN A 266 -13.28 22.70 64.92
N ILE A 267 -13.94 23.30 63.91
CA ILE A 267 -14.67 24.57 64.05
C ILE A 267 -15.83 24.44 65.04
N ASN A 268 -16.61 23.35 65.00
CA ASN A 268 -17.69 23.14 65.96
C ASN A 268 -17.16 22.95 67.40
N LYS A 269 -16.02 22.27 67.57
CA LYS A 269 -15.36 22.17 68.88
C LYS A 269 -14.82 23.52 69.37
N LEU A 270 -14.29 24.36 68.49
CA LEU A 270 -13.89 25.75 68.80
C LEU A 270 -15.08 26.64 69.14
N LYS A 271 -16.24 26.43 68.50
CA LYS A 271 -17.48 27.15 68.81
C LYS A 271 -18.00 26.82 70.22
N HIS A 272 -17.80 25.58 70.68
CA HIS A 272 -18.09 25.18 72.06
C HIS A 272 -17.02 25.61 73.06
N MET A 273 -15.73 25.64 72.69
CA MET A 273 -14.68 26.13 73.59
C MET A 273 -14.69 27.65 73.77
N ARG A 274 -15.02 28.44 72.74
CA ARG A 274 -15.16 29.90 72.89
C ARG A 274 -16.33 30.34 73.77
N PHE A 275 -17.34 29.50 74.00
CA PHE A 275 -18.41 29.84 74.95
C PHE A 275 -18.03 29.56 76.41
N LEU A 276 -17.10 28.62 76.65
CA LEU A 276 -16.55 28.34 77.97
C LEU A 276 -15.38 29.28 78.32
N GLU A 277 -14.58 29.67 77.34
CA GLU A 277 -13.36 30.47 77.55
C GLU A 277 -13.60 31.98 77.56
N VAL A 278 -14.78 32.46 77.12
CA VAL A 278 -15.18 33.87 77.25
C VAL A 278 -15.72 34.19 78.66
N LEU A 279 -15.86 33.20 79.54
CA LEU A 279 -16.27 33.40 80.93
C LEU A 279 -15.11 33.52 81.95
N GLU A 280 -13.87 33.20 81.58
CA GLU A 280 -12.71 33.40 82.46
C GLU A 280 -11.56 34.09 81.71
N LYS A 281 -11.54 35.42 81.83
CA LYS A 281 -10.32 36.20 81.66
C LYS A 281 -9.35 35.83 82.79
N GLU A 282 -8.18 35.33 82.42
CA GLU A 282 -6.85 35.74 82.90
C GLU A 282 -5.87 34.57 82.78
N LYS A 283 -5.18 34.47 81.63
CA LYS A 283 -3.73 34.26 81.52
C LYS A 283 -3.32 33.99 80.08
N GLY A 284 -2.33 34.75 79.63
CA GLY A 284 -1.26 34.32 78.72
C GLY A 284 -1.63 33.55 77.44
N PHE A 285 -1.78 34.28 76.33
CA PHE A 285 -1.25 33.96 75.00
C PHE A 285 -1.09 32.47 74.60
N GLN A 286 -2.07 31.92 73.86
CA GLN A 286 -1.84 30.86 72.85
C GLN A 286 -2.71 30.99 71.57
N ASN A 287 -3.11 32.21 71.19
CA ASN A 287 -3.89 32.45 69.95
C ASN A 287 -3.03 32.53 68.65
N ALA A 288 -1.80 32.03 68.64
CA ALA A 288 -0.90 32.10 67.48
C ALA A 288 -0.97 30.88 66.53
N SER A 289 -1.74 29.84 66.86
CA SER A 289 -1.80 28.60 66.06
C SER A 289 -2.77 28.70 64.87
N PHE A 290 -3.95 29.32 65.04
CA PHE A 290 -5.00 29.30 64.00
C PHE A 290 -4.67 30.16 62.77
N VAL A 291 -4.13 31.37 62.96
CA VAL A 291 -3.72 32.26 61.85
C VAL A 291 -2.48 31.70 61.13
N ARG A 292 -1.58 31.05 61.87
CA ARG A 292 -0.38 30.40 61.31
C ARG A 292 -0.74 29.15 60.53
N GLU A 293 -1.70 28.33 60.98
CA GLU A 293 -2.18 27.16 60.24
C GLU A 293 -3.02 27.56 59.02
N LEU A 294 -3.87 28.59 59.10
CA LEU A 294 -4.58 29.13 57.93
C LEU A 294 -3.63 29.70 56.88
N ALA A 295 -2.59 30.42 57.31
CA ALA A 295 -1.55 30.89 56.41
C ALA A 295 -0.78 29.72 55.78
N HIS A 296 -0.48 28.67 56.55
CA HIS A 296 0.22 27.49 56.04
C HIS A 296 -0.66 26.66 55.07
N LEU A 297 -1.97 26.60 55.31
CA LEU A 297 -2.94 25.99 54.39
C LEU A 297 -3.08 26.81 53.12
N GLN A 298 -3.14 28.14 53.20
CA GLN A 298 -3.17 29.01 52.01
C GLN A 298 -1.87 28.90 51.20
N ILE A 299 -0.72 28.85 51.86
CA ILE A 299 0.59 28.67 51.18
C ILE A 299 0.65 27.30 50.50
N SER A 300 0.26 26.23 51.20
CA SER A 300 0.28 24.88 50.63
C SER A 300 -0.74 24.70 49.49
N LEU A 301 -1.91 25.35 49.58
CA LEU A 301 -2.92 25.34 48.52
C LEU A 301 -2.47 26.18 47.31
N HIS A 302 -1.80 27.31 47.54
CA HIS A 302 -1.19 28.10 46.47
C HIS A 302 -0.06 27.34 45.77
N GLU A 303 0.77 26.63 46.53
CA GLU A 303 1.84 25.78 46.00
C GLU A 303 1.29 24.60 45.20
N MET A 304 0.23 23.95 45.68
CA MET A 304 -0.44 22.87 44.97
C MET A 304 -1.13 23.37 43.68
N VAL A 305 -1.78 24.54 43.71
CA VAL A 305 -2.36 25.18 42.50
C VAL A 305 -1.27 25.61 41.51
N SER A 306 -0.13 26.09 41.99
CA SER A 306 1.03 26.44 41.16
C SER A 306 1.62 25.21 40.49
N ILE A 307 1.78 24.10 41.22
CA ILE A 307 2.23 22.81 40.68
C ILE A 307 1.20 22.26 39.68
N PHE A 308 -0.10 22.40 39.96
CA PHE A 308 -1.14 21.97 39.02
C PHE A 308 -1.15 22.82 37.74
N ALA A 309 -0.96 24.14 37.86
CA ALA A 309 -0.86 25.05 36.72
C ALA A 309 0.42 24.83 35.90
N THR A 310 1.55 24.52 36.55
CA THR A 310 2.79 24.13 35.85
C THR A 310 2.65 22.76 35.20
N THR A 311 1.97 21.80 35.82
CA THR A 311 1.67 20.49 35.22
C THR A 311 0.74 20.63 34.01
N LEU A 312 -0.29 21.49 34.10
CA LEU A 312 -1.17 21.83 32.97
C LEU A 312 -0.42 22.55 31.84
N LYS A 313 0.45 23.51 32.16
CA LYS A 313 1.29 24.19 31.15
C LYS A 313 2.29 23.23 30.50
N THR A 314 2.86 22.30 31.26
CA THR A 314 3.78 21.28 30.75
C THR A 314 3.05 20.26 29.88
N SER A 315 1.84 19.87 30.27
CA SER A 315 0.96 19.01 29.48
C SER A 315 0.53 19.68 28.17
N ASN A 316 0.10 20.95 28.21
CA ASN A 316 -0.25 21.71 27.01
C ASN A 316 0.96 21.97 26.10
N SER A 317 2.16 22.19 26.64
CA SER A 317 3.37 22.36 25.84
C SER A 317 3.84 21.05 25.20
N LEU A 318 3.62 19.91 25.85
CA LEU A 318 3.82 18.56 25.28
C LEU A 318 2.79 18.26 24.18
N ALA A 319 1.53 18.66 24.35
CA ALA A 319 0.49 18.56 23.32
C ALA A 319 0.81 19.45 22.10
N GLN A 320 1.29 20.69 22.30
CA GLN A 320 1.74 21.58 21.23
C GLN A 320 3.05 21.11 20.55
N ARG A 321 4.00 20.55 21.30
CA ARG A 321 5.21 19.92 20.70
C ARG A 321 4.87 18.70 19.84
N SER A 322 3.84 17.94 20.21
CA SER A 322 3.34 16.82 19.40
C SER A 322 2.71 17.29 18.08
N GLN A 323 2.08 18.49 18.04
CA GLN A 323 1.60 19.11 16.80
C GLN A 323 2.73 19.76 15.97
N THR A 324 3.81 20.22 16.60
CA THR A 324 4.93 20.84 15.87
C THR A 324 5.87 19.77 15.27
N ALA A 325 6.01 18.61 15.92
CA ALA A 325 6.73 17.45 15.36
C ALA A 325 6.06 16.89 14.10
N SER A 326 4.73 16.99 13.96
CA SER A 326 4.03 16.64 12.71
C SER A 326 4.17 17.67 11.59
N ILE A 327 4.65 18.89 11.87
CA ILE A 327 4.87 19.94 10.85
C ILE A 327 6.33 19.93 10.36
N GLN A 328 7.30 19.59 11.21
CA GLN A 328 8.73 19.55 10.85
C GLN A 328 9.16 18.29 10.06
N VAL A 329 8.38 17.19 10.08
CA VAL A 329 8.63 16.03 9.18
C VAL A 329 8.18 16.31 7.74
N LYS A 330 7.33 17.32 7.51
CA LYS A 330 6.77 17.63 6.18
C LYS A 330 7.62 18.59 5.33
N ASN A 331 8.64 19.24 5.92
CA ASN A 331 9.50 20.22 5.24
C ASN A 331 10.99 19.87 5.38
N LYS A 332 11.41 18.70 4.88
CA LYS A 332 12.82 18.44 4.59
C LYS A 332 13.03 18.57 3.07
N PRO A 333 13.74 19.60 2.57
CA PRO A 333 14.01 19.72 1.15
C PRO A 333 15.03 18.65 0.73
N SER A 334 14.65 17.90 -0.31
CA SER A 334 15.51 16.97 -1.04
C SER A 334 16.62 17.76 -1.75
N PHE A 335 17.86 17.61 -1.28
CA PHE A 335 19.03 18.04 -2.04
C PHE A 335 19.26 17.04 -3.19
N HIS A 336 19.15 17.56 -4.41
CA HIS A 336 19.65 16.90 -5.61
C HIS A 336 21.18 17.03 -5.66
N HIS A 337 21.85 15.89 -5.83
CA HIS A 337 23.10 15.78 -6.57
C HIS A 337 22.98 14.64 -7.56
#